data_AF-A0A656CBQ8-F1
#
_entry.id   AF-A0A656CBQ8-F1
#
_cell.length_a   1.000
_cell.length_b   1.000
_cell.length_c   1.000
_cell.angle_alpha   90.00
_cell.angle_beta   90.00
_cell.angle_gamma   90.00
#
_symmetry.space_group_name_H-M   'P 1'
#
loop_
_entity.id
_entity.type
_entity.pdbx_description
1 polymer ?
#
loop_
_entity_poly.entity_id
_entity_poly.type
_entity_poly.pdbx_seq_one_letter_code
_entity_poly.pdbx_strand_id
1 'polypeptide(L)'
;MSMYCCDDLCPSNEELALRIQDGDPQAAPLLLSQNEGYLTMLAASYCEQFSQDFLVDDLKQEGALALLDASTRFDPSYGTKLLTYATPAIETAMRDCAAQGSFSLSFPLNRYRQLRQVAFLYAIHEQENAEEDLLTVIQEKLDVSAKVAKRLLEEYRTVFQIESLGERVFDLSCGGDPARAYDRFMRRTLLLQRMGEVLSPRELNLVRCYLGIGQPNEQSMTFQELAIRLNYNGPSGAEKAYKAAIRKLRKQLNGGTYSQWLSIQKAILKARAEAEADSGYYVPPQTTWLDEKELTERFLCEVVSLIHVHEMFSDALEQETE
;
A
#
# COMPACT_ATOMS: atom_id res chain seq x y z
N MET A 1 16.40 -50.73 -32.36
CA MET A 1 14.92 -50.69 -32.25
C MET A 1 14.54 -51.28 -30.91
N SER A 2 14.67 -50.50 -29.83
CA SER A 2 14.11 -50.85 -28.53
C SER A 2 12.68 -50.31 -28.52
N MET A 3 11.71 -51.23 -28.55
CA MET A 3 10.30 -50.89 -28.37
C MET A 3 10.14 -50.18 -27.04
N TYR A 4 9.58 -48.97 -27.06
CA TYR A 4 8.93 -48.42 -25.89
C TYR A 4 7.70 -49.31 -25.64
N CYS A 5 7.78 -50.18 -24.63
CA CYS A 5 6.59 -50.76 -24.03
C CYS A 5 5.85 -49.63 -23.32
N CYS A 6 5.00 -48.93 -24.04
CA CYS A 6 3.96 -48.08 -23.48
C CYS A 6 2.83 -48.99 -22.97
N ASP A 7 3.07 -49.76 -21.92
CA ASP A 7 2.04 -50.58 -21.24
C ASP A 7 2.41 -50.83 -19.76
N ASP A 8 3.16 -49.92 -19.13
CA ASP A 8 3.15 -49.85 -17.67
C ASP A 8 1.81 -49.23 -17.27
N LEU A 9 0.86 -50.07 -16.85
CA LEU A 9 -0.42 -49.68 -16.25
C LEU A 9 -0.16 -48.59 -15.20
N CYS A 10 -0.41 -47.32 -15.53
CA CYS A 10 -0.38 -46.25 -14.54
C CYS A 10 -1.40 -46.62 -13.45
N PRO A 11 -0.96 -46.83 -12.20
CA PRO A 11 -1.87 -47.17 -11.12
C PRO A 11 -2.88 -46.05 -10.94
N SER A 12 -4.12 -46.41 -10.64
CA SER A 12 -5.17 -45.43 -10.38
C SER A 12 -4.88 -44.65 -9.09
N ASN A 13 -5.45 -43.44 -8.97
CA ASN A 13 -5.37 -42.66 -7.74
C ASN A 13 -5.84 -43.46 -6.51
N GLU A 14 -6.87 -44.29 -6.67
CA GLU A 14 -7.38 -45.15 -5.60
C GLU A 14 -6.36 -46.22 -5.17
N GLU A 15 -5.69 -46.87 -6.13
CA GLU A 15 -4.61 -47.82 -5.83
C GLU A 15 -3.42 -47.15 -5.15
N LEU A 16 -3.05 -45.95 -5.59
CA LEU A 16 -1.98 -45.18 -4.97
C LEU A 16 -2.31 -44.78 -3.53
N ALA A 17 -3.55 -44.40 -3.24
CA ALA A 17 -3.98 -44.11 -1.87
C ALA A 17 -3.86 -45.33 -0.94
N LEU A 18 -4.25 -46.52 -1.41
CA LEU A 18 -4.06 -47.76 -0.65
C LEU A 18 -2.58 -48.07 -0.41
N ARG A 19 -1.72 -47.92 -1.44
CA ARG A 19 -0.27 -48.11 -1.28
C ARG A 19 0.35 -47.11 -0.30
N ILE A 20 -0.14 -45.87 -0.24
CA ILE A 20 0.28 -44.89 0.77
C ILE A 20 -0.07 -45.37 2.17
N GLN A 21 -1.26 -45.95 2.38
CA GLN A 21 -1.67 -46.51 3.67
C GLN A 21 -0.83 -47.73 4.07
N ASP A 22 -0.42 -48.54 3.10
CA ASP A 22 0.48 -49.69 3.28
C ASP A 22 1.95 -49.26 3.50
N GLY A 23 2.27 -47.96 3.39
CA GLY A 23 3.59 -47.40 3.66
C GLY A 23 4.56 -47.47 2.47
N ASP A 24 4.07 -47.59 1.23
CA ASP A 24 4.91 -47.52 0.02
C ASP A 24 5.48 -46.10 -0.17
N PRO A 25 6.81 -45.91 -0.08
CA PRO A 25 7.43 -44.59 -0.23
C PRO A 25 7.32 -44.02 -1.65
N GLN A 26 7.06 -44.84 -2.67
CA GLN A 26 6.96 -44.39 -4.07
C GLN A 26 5.54 -43.96 -4.47
N ALA A 27 4.53 -44.32 -3.67
CA ALA A 27 3.14 -44.03 -4.00
C ALA A 27 2.79 -42.53 -3.85
N ALA A 28 3.30 -41.86 -2.81
CA ALA A 28 3.03 -40.43 -2.59
C ALA A 28 3.60 -39.51 -3.70
N PRO A 29 4.88 -39.62 -4.11
CA PRO A 29 5.41 -38.81 -5.22
C PRO A 29 4.67 -39.05 -6.54
N LEU A 30 4.26 -40.30 -6.80
CA LEU A 30 3.54 -40.66 -8.02
C LEU A 30 2.10 -40.11 -8.01
N LEU A 31 1.41 -40.15 -6.86
CA LEU A 31 0.09 -39.56 -6.72
C LEU A 31 0.14 -38.05 -6.95
N LEU A 32 1.14 -37.35 -6.40
CA LEU A 32 1.29 -35.92 -6.60
C LEU A 32 1.58 -35.56 -8.06
N SER A 33 2.47 -36.30 -8.73
CA SER A 33 2.82 -36.01 -10.12
C SER A 33 1.65 -36.25 -11.08
N GLN A 34 0.84 -37.28 -10.86
CA GLN A 34 -0.37 -37.53 -11.65
C GLN A 34 -1.43 -36.44 -11.50
N ASN A 35 -1.49 -35.77 -10.34
CA ASN A 35 -2.54 -34.79 -10.02
C ASN A 35 -2.05 -33.33 -10.02
N GLU A 36 -0.81 -33.06 -10.44
CA GLU A 36 -0.23 -31.72 -10.44
C GLU A 36 -1.05 -30.72 -11.27
N GLY A 37 -1.53 -31.13 -12.45
CA GLY A 37 -2.35 -30.26 -13.30
C GLY A 37 -3.67 -29.85 -12.65
N TYR A 38 -4.31 -30.77 -11.92
CA TYR A 38 -5.54 -30.49 -11.17
C TYR A 38 -5.29 -29.53 -10.01
N LEU A 39 -4.22 -29.74 -9.24
CA LEU A 39 -3.84 -28.85 -8.14
C LEU A 39 -3.46 -27.46 -8.65
N THR A 40 -2.76 -27.37 -9.78
CA THR A 40 -2.40 -26.10 -10.42
C THR A 40 -3.65 -25.34 -10.89
N MET A 41 -4.60 -26.03 -11.51
CA MET A 41 -5.88 -25.44 -11.93
C MET A 41 -6.67 -24.89 -10.73
N LEU A 42 -6.75 -25.62 -9.61
CA LEU A 42 -7.41 -25.14 -8.40
C LEU A 42 -6.66 -23.96 -7.77
N ALA A 43 -5.33 -24.01 -7.68
CA ALA A 43 -4.53 -22.92 -7.12
C ALA A 43 -4.70 -21.62 -7.93
N ALA A 44 -4.72 -21.73 -9.26
CA ALA A 44 -4.94 -20.58 -10.14
C ALA A 44 -6.33 -19.95 -9.94
N SER A 45 -7.39 -20.74 -9.84
CA SER A 45 -8.75 -20.21 -9.64
C SER A 45 -8.90 -19.47 -8.30
N TYR A 46 -8.24 -19.94 -7.24
CA TYR A 46 -8.20 -19.22 -5.96
C TYR A 46 -7.34 -17.97 -6.00
N CYS A 47 -6.20 -17.97 -6.71
CA CYS A 47 -5.38 -16.77 -6.88
C CYS A 47 -6.13 -15.66 -7.62
N GLU A 48 -6.86 -16.00 -8.70
CA GLU A 48 -7.73 -15.04 -9.41
C GLU A 48 -8.80 -14.46 -8.48
N GLN A 49 -9.46 -15.32 -7.68
CA GLN A 49 -10.49 -14.89 -6.73
C GLN A 49 -9.96 -13.93 -5.64
N PHE A 50 -8.70 -14.09 -5.24
CA PHE A 50 -8.07 -13.29 -4.18
C PHE A 50 -7.10 -12.22 -4.69
N SER A 51 -6.95 -12.06 -6.02
CA SER A 51 -6.02 -11.13 -6.67
C SER A 51 -4.56 -11.29 -6.17
N GLN A 52 -4.12 -12.54 -6.06
CA GLN A 52 -2.88 -12.95 -5.38
C GLN A 52 -2.01 -13.83 -6.28
N ASP A 53 -1.57 -13.28 -7.42
CA ASP A 53 -0.82 -14.01 -8.44
C ASP A 53 0.52 -14.61 -7.94
N PHE A 54 1.03 -14.14 -6.80
CA PHE A 54 2.28 -14.62 -6.21
C PHE A 54 2.14 -15.87 -5.32
N LEU A 55 0.92 -16.31 -4.99
CA LEU A 55 0.66 -17.40 -4.04
C LEU A 55 0.40 -18.76 -4.70
N VAL A 56 0.43 -18.86 -6.04
CA VAL A 56 0.06 -20.09 -6.78
C VAL A 56 0.88 -21.30 -6.31
N ASP A 57 2.19 -21.14 -6.13
CA ASP A 57 3.07 -22.25 -5.73
C ASP A 57 2.84 -22.67 -4.27
N ASP A 58 2.50 -21.72 -3.39
CA ASP A 58 2.19 -22.01 -1.98
C ASP A 58 0.84 -22.73 -1.87
N LEU A 59 -0.19 -22.26 -2.60
CA LEU A 59 -1.48 -22.94 -2.66
C LEU A 59 -1.38 -24.35 -3.23
N LYS A 60 -0.57 -24.54 -4.28
CA LYS A 60 -0.31 -25.87 -4.85
C LYS A 60 0.31 -26.82 -3.83
N GLN A 61 1.26 -26.33 -3.03
CA GLN A 61 1.88 -27.12 -1.96
C GLN A 61 0.89 -27.49 -0.86
N GLU A 62 0.07 -26.56 -0.39
CA GLU A 62 -0.96 -26.83 0.63
C GLU A 62 -2.02 -27.82 0.11
N GLY A 63 -2.43 -27.68 -1.15
CA GLY A 63 -3.31 -28.65 -1.80
C GLY A 63 -2.70 -30.04 -1.92
N ALA A 64 -1.39 -30.13 -2.22
CA ALA A 64 -0.67 -31.40 -2.26
C ALA A 64 -0.62 -32.07 -0.87
N LEU A 65 -0.35 -31.32 0.19
CA LEU A 65 -0.36 -31.82 1.57
C LEU A 65 -1.76 -32.34 1.96
N ALA A 66 -2.81 -31.60 1.63
CA ALA A 66 -4.19 -32.01 1.90
C ALA A 66 -4.59 -33.27 1.12
N LEU A 67 -4.16 -33.41 -0.14
CA LEU A 67 -4.39 -34.62 -0.93
C LEU A 67 -3.70 -35.83 -0.29
N LEU A 68 -2.46 -35.68 0.19
CA LEU A 68 -1.74 -36.74 0.88
C LEU A 68 -2.42 -37.14 2.20
N ASP A 69 -2.80 -36.17 3.05
CA ASP A 69 -3.52 -36.48 4.30
C ASP A 69 -4.85 -37.17 4.02
N ALA A 70 -5.63 -36.70 3.04
CA ALA A 70 -6.87 -37.35 2.62
C ALA A 70 -6.63 -38.79 2.14
N SER A 71 -5.54 -39.04 1.42
CA SER A 71 -5.18 -40.37 0.92
C SER A 71 -4.89 -41.36 2.06
N THR A 72 -4.36 -40.90 3.19
CA THR A 72 -4.12 -41.76 4.38
C THR A 72 -5.41 -42.27 5.04
N ARG A 73 -6.56 -41.62 4.78
CA ARG A 73 -7.86 -41.93 5.41
C ARG A 73 -8.91 -42.39 4.40
N PHE A 74 -8.52 -42.48 3.13
CA PHE A 74 -9.43 -42.82 2.04
C PHE A 74 -9.85 -44.29 2.10
N ASP A 75 -11.16 -44.55 2.03
CA ASP A 75 -11.70 -45.90 1.96
C ASP A 75 -12.48 -46.08 0.64
N PRO A 76 -11.98 -46.93 -0.28
CA PRO A 76 -12.64 -47.17 -1.57
C PRO A 76 -13.95 -47.95 -1.45
N SER A 77 -14.26 -48.58 -0.31
CA SER A 77 -15.49 -49.34 -0.09
C SER A 77 -16.76 -48.49 -0.21
N TYR A 78 -16.65 -47.18 0.02
CA TYR A 78 -17.72 -46.21 -0.18
C TYR A 78 -18.05 -45.93 -1.66
N GLY A 79 -17.26 -46.44 -2.60
CA GLY A 79 -17.50 -46.31 -4.05
C GLY A 79 -17.23 -44.92 -4.63
N THR A 80 -16.65 -44.01 -3.84
CA THR A 80 -16.29 -42.65 -4.26
C THR A 80 -14.86 -42.61 -4.80
N LYS A 81 -14.61 -41.81 -5.83
CA LYS A 81 -13.26 -41.55 -6.34
C LYS A 81 -12.43 -40.74 -5.36
N LEU A 82 -11.11 -40.98 -5.31
CA LEU A 82 -10.21 -40.31 -4.35
C LEU A 82 -10.30 -38.79 -4.47
N LEU A 83 -10.21 -38.26 -5.70
CA LEU A 83 -10.27 -36.82 -5.91
C LEU A 83 -11.60 -36.24 -5.42
N THR A 84 -12.73 -36.88 -5.71
CA THR A 84 -14.04 -36.44 -5.21
C THR A 84 -14.10 -36.38 -3.68
N TYR A 85 -13.47 -37.34 -3.00
CA TYR A 85 -13.36 -37.36 -1.55
C TYR A 85 -12.41 -36.27 -1.01
N ALA A 86 -11.27 -36.07 -1.66
CA ALA A 86 -10.21 -35.18 -1.20
C ALA A 86 -10.45 -33.70 -1.55
N THR A 87 -11.20 -33.39 -2.62
CA THR A 87 -11.42 -32.01 -3.10
C THR A 87 -11.85 -31.05 -1.98
N PRO A 88 -12.83 -31.35 -1.11
CA PRO A 88 -13.23 -30.41 -0.06
C PRO A 88 -12.09 -30.07 0.92
N ALA A 89 -11.22 -31.03 1.24
CA ALA A 89 -10.06 -30.82 2.10
C ALA A 89 -8.99 -29.98 1.40
N ILE A 90 -8.71 -30.29 0.12
CA ILE A 90 -7.78 -29.54 -0.73
C ILE A 90 -8.22 -28.07 -0.83
N GLU A 91 -9.48 -27.83 -1.17
CA GLU A 91 -10.00 -26.47 -1.30
C GLU A 91 -9.99 -25.72 0.03
N THR A 92 -10.25 -26.40 1.15
CA THR A 92 -10.19 -25.78 2.48
C THR A 92 -8.77 -25.36 2.82
N ALA A 93 -7.79 -26.26 2.62
CA ALA A 93 -6.37 -25.97 2.87
C ALA A 93 -5.88 -24.79 2.01
N MET A 94 -6.19 -24.79 0.71
CA MET A 94 -5.85 -23.67 -0.18
C MET A 94 -6.51 -22.36 0.27
N ARG A 95 -7.81 -22.36 0.62
CA ARG A 95 -8.49 -21.14 1.09
C ARG A 95 -7.93 -20.61 2.41
N ASP A 96 -7.60 -21.50 3.35
CA ASP A 96 -7.02 -21.12 4.64
C ASP A 96 -5.58 -20.60 4.47
N CYS A 97 -4.81 -21.16 3.53
CA CYS A 97 -3.49 -20.62 3.16
C CYS A 97 -3.60 -19.23 2.52
N ALA A 98 -4.47 -19.06 1.52
CA ALA A 98 -4.75 -17.77 0.91
C ALA A 98 -5.16 -16.74 1.96
N ALA A 99 -6.01 -17.13 2.93
CA ALA A 99 -6.42 -16.27 4.03
C ALA A 99 -5.25 -15.79 4.91
N GLN A 100 -4.29 -16.67 5.20
CA GLN A 100 -3.11 -16.33 5.99
C GLN A 100 -2.11 -15.48 5.21
N GLY A 101 -1.94 -15.76 3.92
CA GLY A 101 -1.03 -15.02 3.02
C GLY A 101 -1.59 -13.67 2.54
N SER A 102 -2.88 -13.41 2.74
CA SER A 102 -3.55 -12.20 2.22
C SER A 102 -3.10 -10.90 2.87
N PHE A 103 -2.53 -10.95 4.07
CA PHE A 103 -2.23 -9.75 4.85
C PHE A 103 -0.83 -9.80 5.46
N SER A 104 -0.21 -8.62 5.58
CA SER A 104 1.04 -8.46 6.33
C SER A 104 0.87 -8.71 7.83
N LEU A 105 -0.37 -8.71 8.33
CA LEU A 105 -0.72 -9.03 9.70
C LEU A 105 -1.40 -10.41 9.74
N SER A 106 -0.97 -11.26 10.67
CA SER A 106 -1.60 -12.57 10.89
C SER A 106 -2.92 -12.40 11.64
N PHE A 107 -3.98 -13.04 11.14
CA PHE A 107 -5.29 -13.10 11.78
C PHE A 107 -5.68 -14.55 12.10
N PRO A 108 -6.33 -14.81 13.25
CA PRO A 108 -7.02 -16.08 13.47
C PRO A 108 -8.05 -16.33 12.36
N LEU A 109 -8.16 -17.56 11.86
CA LEU A 109 -9.05 -17.91 10.73
C LEU A 109 -10.50 -17.46 10.95
N ASN A 110 -11.03 -17.63 12.16
CA ASN A 110 -12.39 -17.17 12.50
C ASN A 110 -12.53 -15.64 12.36
N ARG A 111 -11.50 -14.88 12.75
CA ARG A 111 -11.49 -13.43 12.62
C ARG A 111 -11.42 -13.00 11.17
N TYR A 112 -10.57 -13.66 10.37
CA TYR A 112 -10.50 -13.42 8.92
C TYR A 112 -11.85 -13.69 8.24
N ARG A 113 -12.53 -14.79 8.58
CA ARG A 113 -13.86 -15.13 8.04
C ARG A 113 -14.89 -14.04 8.37
N GLN A 114 -14.92 -13.55 9.62
CA GLN A 114 -15.77 -12.42 10.01
C GLN A 114 -15.47 -11.16 9.17
N LEU A 115 -14.20 -10.81 9.01
CA LEU A 115 -13.80 -9.64 8.23
C LEU A 115 -14.16 -9.76 6.74
N ARG A 116 -14.03 -10.96 6.15
CA ARG A 116 -14.50 -11.23 4.78
C ARG A 116 -16.01 -11.13 4.64
N GLN A 117 -16.78 -11.57 5.64
CA GLN A 117 -18.23 -11.39 5.65
C GLN A 117 -18.59 -9.90 5.74
N VAL A 118 -17.89 -9.11 6.56
CA VAL A 118 -18.06 -7.65 6.59
C VAL A 118 -17.71 -7.03 5.25
N ALA A 119 -16.63 -7.45 4.59
CA ALA A 119 -16.27 -6.96 3.26
C ALA A 119 -17.37 -7.22 2.22
N PHE A 120 -17.98 -8.40 2.26
CA PHE A 120 -19.11 -8.76 1.40
C PHE A 120 -20.35 -7.91 1.68
N LEU A 121 -20.71 -7.74 2.96
CA LEU A 121 -21.83 -6.89 3.37
C LEU A 121 -21.61 -5.44 2.94
N TYR A 122 -20.39 -4.92 3.14
CA TYR A 122 -19.99 -3.59 2.74
C TYR A 122 -20.17 -3.39 1.22
N ALA A 123 -19.64 -4.30 0.39
CA ALA A 123 -19.75 -4.21 -1.07
C ALA A 123 -21.20 -4.26 -1.60
N ILE A 124 -22.10 -4.95 -0.90
CA ILE A 124 -23.53 -5.02 -1.28
C ILE A 124 -24.28 -3.75 -0.87
N HIS A 125 -23.89 -3.12 0.25
CA HIS A 125 -24.61 -1.98 0.82
C HIS A 125 -23.94 -0.62 0.49
N GLU A 126 -22.88 -0.60 -0.32
CA GLU A 126 -22.20 0.62 -0.79
C GLU A 126 -23.14 1.63 -1.50
N GLN A 127 -24.31 1.19 -1.97
CA GLN A 127 -25.28 2.05 -2.66
C GLN A 127 -26.31 2.74 -1.75
N GLU A 128 -26.43 2.33 -0.48
CA GLU A 128 -27.42 2.86 0.47
C GLU A 128 -26.69 3.54 1.66
N ASN A 129 -26.41 4.83 1.48
CA ASN A 129 -25.49 5.66 2.28
C ASN A 129 -25.88 5.92 3.76
N ALA A 130 -25.92 4.89 4.62
CA ALA A 130 -25.89 5.09 6.07
C ALA A 130 -25.03 4.03 6.79
N GLU A 131 -23.97 4.47 7.47
CA GLU A 131 -23.12 3.60 8.30
C GLU A 131 -23.90 2.91 9.43
N GLU A 132 -24.97 3.54 9.91
CA GLU A 132 -25.88 2.96 10.91
C GLU A 132 -26.62 1.73 10.37
N ASP A 133 -27.04 1.74 9.10
CA ASP A 133 -27.72 0.60 8.45
C ASP A 133 -26.75 -0.56 8.20
N LEU A 134 -25.49 -0.26 7.86
CA LEU A 134 -24.49 -1.32 7.73
C LEU A 134 -24.18 -1.99 9.08
N LEU A 135 -24.11 -1.22 10.17
CA LEU A 135 -23.86 -1.76 11.50
C LEU A 135 -24.99 -2.67 11.98
N THR A 136 -26.25 -2.36 11.67
CA THR A 136 -27.38 -3.25 12.00
C THR A 136 -27.31 -4.54 11.19
N VAL A 137 -27.04 -4.47 9.89
CA VAL A 137 -26.87 -5.64 9.03
C VAL A 137 -25.72 -6.54 9.51
N ILE A 138 -24.58 -5.97 9.91
CA ILE A 138 -23.45 -6.74 10.46
C ILE A 138 -23.84 -7.45 11.76
N GLN A 139 -24.56 -6.77 12.66
CA GLN A 139 -25.02 -7.36 13.92
C GLN A 139 -25.95 -8.55 13.67
N GLU A 140 -26.93 -8.39 12.80
CA GLU A 140 -27.91 -9.44 12.48
C GLU A 140 -27.25 -10.63 11.78
N LYS A 141 -26.34 -10.38 10.83
CA LYS A 141 -25.71 -11.45 10.04
C LYS A 141 -24.69 -12.24 10.83
N LEU A 142 -23.94 -11.59 11.71
CA LEU A 142 -22.86 -12.21 12.49
C LEU A 142 -23.29 -12.61 13.90
N ASP A 143 -24.51 -12.25 14.33
CA ASP A 143 -25.02 -12.44 15.68
C ASP A 143 -24.05 -11.87 16.75
N VAL A 144 -23.67 -10.60 16.57
CA VAL A 144 -22.72 -9.90 17.45
C VAL A 144 -23.30 -8.61 18.01
N SER A 145 -22.80 -8.18 19.17
CA SER A 145 -23.19 -6.88 19.74
C SER A 145 -22.76 -5.71 18.85
N ALA A 146 -23.48 -4.57 18.93
CA ALA A 146 -23.14 -3.31 18.25
C ALA A 146 -21.68 -2.90 18.41
N LYS A 147 -21.12 -3.06 19.62
CA LYS A 147 -19.71 -2.72 19.90
C LYS A 147 -18.75 -3.60 19.10
N VAL A 148 -19.05 -4.88 18.95
CA VAL A 148 -18.22 -5.82 18.18
C VAL A 148 -18.39 -5.58 16.67
N ALA A 149 -19.60 -5.31 16.20
CA ALA A 149 -19.86 -4.95 14.81
C ALA A 149 -19.10 -3.68 14.40
N LYS A 150 -19.14 -2.63 15.24
CA LYS A 150 -18.38 -1.40 15.02
C LYS A 150 -16.88 -1.67 14.92
N ARG A 151 -16.33 -2.44 15.86
CA ARG A 151 -14.92 -2.81 15.85
C ARG A 151 -14.54 -3.63 14.61
N LEU A 152 -15.40 -4.57 14.20
CA LEU A 152 -15.20 -5.35 12.98
C LEU A 152 -15.19 -4.48 11.72
N LEU A 153 -16.06 -3.46 11.66
CA LEU A 153 -16.11 -2.50 10.56
C LEU A 153 -14.83 -1.63 10.52
N GLU A 154 -14.37 -1.14 11.68
CA GLU A 154 -13.11 -0.40 11.81
C GLU A 154 -11.89 -1.24 11.40
N GLU A 155 -11.82 -2.50 11.86
CA GLU A 155 -10.77 -3.44 11.47
C GLU A 155 -10.82 -3.75 9.97
N TYR A 156 -12.02 -3.96 9.41
CA TYR A 156 -12.21 -4.14 7.97
C TYR A 156 -11.68 -2.94 7.18
N ARG A 157 -12.08 -1.70 7.53
CA ARG A 157 -11.59 -0.48 6.86
C ARG A 157 -10.07 -0.38 6.91
N THR A 158 -9.48 -0.69 8.06
CA THR A 158 -8.01 -0.64 8.25
C THR A 158 -7.27 -1.66 7.38
N VAL A 159 -7.84 -2.86 7.21
CA VAL A 159 -7.14 -4.01 6.62
C VAL A 159 -7.44 -4.17 5.13
N PHE A 160 -8.68 -3.90 4.70
CA PHE A 160 -9.16 -4.14 3.34
C PHE A 160 -9.32 -2.86 2.52
N GLN A 161 -9.44 -1.69 3.17
CA GLN A 161 -9.50 -0.39 2.48
C GLN A 161 -8.16 0.36 2.62
N ILE A 162 -7.06 -0.36 2.37
CA ILE A 162 -5.75 0.28 2.26
C ILE A 162 -5.75 1.05 0.95
N GLU A 163 -5.99 2.36 1.01
CA GLU A 163 -5.71 3.23 -0.13
C GLU A 163 -4.20 3.19 -0.40
N SER A 164 -3.80 2.83 -1.62
CA SER A 164 -2.45 3.11 -2.10
C SER A 164 -2.30 4.62 -2.17
N LEU A 165 -1.68 5.18 -1.14
CA LEU A 165 -1.55 6.63 -1.01
C LEU A 165 -0.58 7.22 -2.05
N GLY A 166 0.32 6.42 -2.64
CA GLY A 166 1.29 6.91 -3.61
C GLY A 166 2.03 8.14 -3.10
N GLU A 167 2.03 9.23 -3.87
CA GLU A 167 2.64 10.51 -3.47
C GLU A 167 1.95 11.17 -2.25
N ARG A 168 0.71 10.80 -1.92
CA ARG A 168 -0.07 11.34 -0.77
C ARG A 168 0.40 10.81 0.59
N VAL A 169 1.36 9.87 0.63
CA VAL A 169 1.97 9.44 1.91
C VAL A 169 2.62 10.63 2.64
N PHE A 170 3.09 11.63 1.89
CA PHE A 170 3.65 12.87 2.46
C PHE A 170 2.60 13.92 2.83
N ASP A 171 1.35 13.76 2.35
CA ASP A 171 0.21 14.60 2.70
C ASP A 171 -0.44 14.15 4.03
N LEU A 172 -0.15 12.92 4.46
CA LEU A 172 -0.43 12.46 5.82
C LEU A 172 0.50 13.18 6.80
N SER A 173 0.07 14.36 7.24
CA SER A 173 0.60 14.97 8.45
C SER A 173 0.21 14.07 9.63
N CYS A 174 1.12 13.18 10.03
CA CYS A 174 1.00 12.37 11.24
C CYS A 174 1.06 13.27 12.48
N GLY A 175 -0.02 14.01 12.77
CA GLY A 175 -0.15 14.86 13.97
C GLY A 175 1.06 15.78 14.19
N GLY A 176 1.17 16.83 13.37
CA GLY A 176 2.16 17.89 13.55
C GLY A 176 1.51 19.27 13.47
N ASP A 177 2.24 20.29 13.92
CA ASP A 177 1.86 21.71 13.76
C ASP A 177 1.45 21.98 12.29
N PRO A 178 0.19 22.39 12.03
CA PRO A 178 -0.32 22.59 10.68
C PRO A 178 0.51 23.63 9.90
N ALA A 179 1.08 24.63 10.56
CA ALA A 179 1.97 25.60 9.93
C ALA A 179 3.23 24.93 9.37
N ARG A 180 3.83 23.99 10.13
CA ARG A 180 5.00 23.23 9.67
C ARG A 180 4.70 22.26 8.53
N ALA A 181 3.48 21.73 8.48
CA ALA A 181 3.03 20.90 7.36
C ALA A 181 2.91 21.76 6.08
N TYR A 182 2.25 22.91 6.19
CA TYR A 182 2.12 23.88 5.10
C TYR A 182 3.48 24.38 4.61
N ASP A 183 4.41 24.72 5.50
CA ASP A 183 5.76 25.16 5.13
C ASP A 183 6.53 24.08 4.35
N ARG A 184 6.42 22.81 4.76
CA ARG A 184 7.05 21.69 4.05
C ARG A 184 6.46 21.51 2.66
N PHE A 185 5.13 21.59 2.55
CA PHE A 185 4.43 21.53 1.27
C PHE A 185 4.87 22.67 0.35
N MET A 186 4.79 23.92 0.81
CA MET A 186 5.17 25.10 0.03
C MET A 186 6.64 25.07 -0.39
N ARG A 187 7.54 24.66 0.52
CA ARG A 187 8.96 24.48 0.20
C ARG A 187 9.16 23.49 -0.95
N ARG A 188 8.48 22.35 -0.91
CA ARG A 188 8.56 21.31 -1.95
C ARG A 188 8.05 21.85 -3.28
N THR A 189 6.86 22.45 -3.30
CA THR A 189 6.23 23.01 -4.50
C THR A 189 7.14 24.05 -5.17
N LEU A 190 7.65 25.01 -4.41
CA LEU A 190 8.52 26.06 -4.94
C LEU A 190 9.88 25.53 -5.40
N LEU A 191 10.43 24.50 -4.74
CA LEU A 191 11.66 23.84 -5.20
C LEU A 191 11.46 23.11 -6.52
N LEU A 192 10.34 22.39 -6.69
CA LEU A 192 10.01 21.70 -7.93
C LEU A 192 9.78 22.69 -9.08
N GLN A 193 9.07 23.79 -8.81
CA GLN A 193 8.91 24.87 -9.78
C GLN A 193 10.27 25.45 -10.20
N ARG A 194 11.16 25.76 -9.24
CA ARG A 194 12.52 26.24 -9.53
C ARG A 194 13.35 25.24 -10.33
N MET A 195 13.22 23.95 -10.04
CA MET A 195 13.87 22.91 -10.83
C MET A 195 13.42 22.95 -12.28
N GLY A 196 12.13 23.15 -12.54
CA GLY A 196 11.56 23.30 -13.89
C GLY A 196 12.05 24.55 -14.63
N GLU A 197 12.23 25.67 -13.93
CA GLU A 197 12.72 26.93 -14.51
C GLU A 197 14.23 26.91 -14.81
N VAL A 198 15.03 26.28 -13.93
CA VAL A 198 16.50 26.32 -14.01
C VAL A 198 17.08 25.22 -14.89
N LEU A 199 16.51 24.01 -14.85
CA LEU A 199 17.03 22.85 -15.56
C LEU A 199 16.41 22.74 -16.94
N SER A 200 17.20 22.35 -17.94
CA SER A 200 16.64 21.99 -19.26
C SER A 200 15.75 20.75 -19.12
N PRO A 201 14.80 20.50 -20.04
CA PRO A 201 13.91 19.34 -19.96
C PRO A 201 14.64 17.99 -19.81
N ARG A 202 15.81 17.87 -20.45
CA ARG A 202 16.66 16.67 -20.37
C ARG A 202 17.35 16.52 -19.00
N GLU A 203 17.84 17.62 -18.43
CA GLU A 203 18.44 17.64 -17.09
C GLU A 203 17.37 17.41 -16.01
N LEU A 204 16.20 18.03 -16.17
CA LEU A 204 15.07 17.87 -15.28
C LEU A 204 14.60 16.42 -15.23
N ASN A 205 14.42 15.78 -16.40
CA ASN A 205 14.06 14.37 -16.47
C ASN A 205 15.13 13.47 -15.83
N LEU A 206 16.43 13.76 -16.06
CA LEU A 206 17.51 13.03 -15.40
C LEU A 206 17.42 13.13 -13.87
N VAL A 207 17.25 14.34 -13.34
CA VAL A 207 17.18 14.57 -11.88
C VAL A 207 15.91 13.94 -11.30
N ARG A 208 14.76 14.04 -11.96
CA ARG A 208 13.50 13.43 -11.54
C ARG A 208 13.59 11.91 -11.50
N CYS A 209 14.08 11.28 -12.57
CA CYS A 209 14.21 9.82 -12.61
C CYS A 209 15.24 9.29 -11.60
N TYR A 210 16.33 10.02 -11.36
CA TYR A 210 17.32 9.64 -10.34
C TYR A 210 16.75 9.76 -8.91
N LEU A 211 15.99 10.80 -8.63
CA LEU A 211 15.40 11.06 -7.30
C LEU A 211 14.03 10.38 -7.09
N GLY A 212 13.50 9.68 -8.10
CA GLY A 212 12.16 9.07 -8.04
C GLY A 212 10.99 10.07 -8.10
N ILE A 213 11.23 11.34 -8.40
CA ILE A 213 10.22 12.41 -8.34
C ILE A 213 9.25 12.31 -9.52
N GLY A 214 7.98 11.97 -9.25
CA GLY A 214 6.94 11.79 -10.26
C GLY A 214 7.21 10.60 -11.19
N GLN A 215 7.93 9.58 -10.70
CA GLN A 215 8.03 8.27 -11.34
C GLN A 215 6.95 7.33 -10.79
N PRO A 216 6.44 6.38 -11.58
CA PRO A 216 5.59 5.32 -11.06
C PRO A 216 6.31 4.58 -9.92
N ASN A 217 5.64 4.42 -8.78
CA ASN A 217 6.16 3.82 -7.53
C ASN A 217 7.34 4.55 -6.88
N GLU A 218 7.62 5.81 -7.24
CA GLU A 218 8.72 6.63 -6.68
C GLU A 218 10.12 5.98 -6.76
N GLN A 219 10.32 5.00 -7.65
CA GLN A 219 11.58 4.27 -7.73
C GLN A 219 12.68 5.14 -8.35
N SER A 220 13.78 5.30 -7.62
CA SER A 220 15.01 5.89 -8.14
C SER A 220 15.68 4.97 -9.15
N MET A 221 16.11 5.52 -10.28
CA MET A 221 16.89 4.77 -11.27
C MET A 221 18.39 4.92 -11.05
N THR A 222 19.13 3.86 -11.34
CA THR A 222 20.60 3.87 -11.33
C THR A 222 21.16 4.68 -12.50
N PHE A 223 22.40 5.17 -12.40
CA PHE A 223 23.04 5.87 -13.52
C PHE A 223 23.22 5.01 -14.77
N GLN A 224 23.27 3.68 -14.61
CA GLN A 224 23.33 2.74 -15.73
C GLN A 224 22.01 2.70 -16.49
N GLU A 225 20.89 2.56 -15.79
CA GLU A 225 19.54 2.59 -16.37
C GLU A 225 19.26 3.96 -17.00
N LEU A 226 19.64 5.04 -16.32
CA LEU A 226 19.48 6.41 -16.82
C LEU A 226 20.31 6.66 -18.07
N ALA A 227 21.51 6.10 -18.18
CA ALA A 227 22.33 6.24 -19.37
C ALA A 227 21.69 5.59 -20.59
N ILE A 228 21.06 4.42 -20.40
CA ILE A 228 20.32 3.72 -21.46
C ILE A 228 19.03 4.49 -21.79
N ARG A 229 18.22 4.84 -20.78
CA ARG A 229 16.89 5.45 -20.96
C ARG A 229 16.95 6.86 -21.54
N LEU A 230 17.97 7.65 -21.19
CA LEU A 230 18.13 9.05 -21.61
C LEU A 230 19.27 9.24 -22.63
N ASN A 231 19.79 8.15 -23.19
CA ASN A 231 20.84 8.12 -24.22
C ASN A 231 22.07 8.96 -23.84
N TYR A 232 22.65 8.70 -22.66
CA TYR A 232 23.96 9.24 -22.28
C TYR A 232 25.09 8.29 -22.69
N ASN A 233 26.30 8.84 -22.84
CA ASN A 233 27.52 8.09 -23.18
C ASN A 233 28.03 7.26 -21.98
N GLY A 234 27.20 6.32 -21.51
CA GLY A 234 27.46 5.47 -20.37
C GLY A 234 27.11 6.07 -19.00
N PRO A 235 27.24 5.28 -17.92
CA PRO A 235 26.85 5.66 -16.57
C PRO A 235 27.63 6.87 -16.05
N SER A 236 28.93 6.97 -16.34
CA SER A 236 29.77 8.10 -15.95
C SER A 236 29.34 9.41 -16.63
N GLY A 237 28.80 9.33 -17.85
CA GLY A 237 28.24 10.47 -18.57
C GLY A 237 26.96 10.98 -17.90
N ALA A 238 26.05 10.07 -17.54
CA ALA A 238 24.83 10.41 -16.80
C ALA A 238 25.13 11.00 -15.42
N GLU A 239 26.08 10.43 -14.66
CA GLU A 239 26.50 10.95 -13.35
C GLU A 239 27.10 12.37 -13.47
N LYS A 240 27.94 12.61 -14.48
CA LYS A 240 28.54 13.92 -14.73
C LYS A 240 27.47 14.96 -15.07
N ALA A 241 26.51 14.61 -15.92
CA ALA A 241 25.36 15.46 -16.26
C ALA A 241 24.50 15.76 -15.03
N TYR A 242 24.22 14.76 -14.19
CA TYR A 242 23.48 14.93 -12.94
C TYR A 242 24.21 15.91 -11.98
N LYS A 243 25.51 15.70 -11.74
CA LYS A 243 26.30 16.61 -10.90
C LYS A 243 26.34 18.03 -11.45
N ALA A 244 26.38 18.20 -12.77
CA ALA A 244 26.33 19.52 -13.41
C ALA A 244 24.97 20.20 -13.18
N ALA A 245 23.86 19.46 -13.38
CA ALA A 245 22.50 19.94 -13.12
C ALA A 245 22.31 20.39 -11.66
N ILE A 246 22.76 19.59 -10.68
CA ILE A 246 22.69 19.95 -9.26
C ILE A 246 23.54 21.19 -8.93
N ARG A 247 24.73 21.33 -9.53
CA ARG A 247 25.54 22.55 -9.35
C ARG A 247 24.85 23.78 -9.94
N LYS A 248 24.22 23.65 -11.11
CA LYS A 248 23.44 24.72 -11.74
C LYS A 248 22.28 25.15 -10.84
N LEU A 249 21.51 24.16 -10.34
CA LEU A 249 20.42 24.38 -9.41
C LEU A 249 20.88 25.08 -8.13
N ARG A 250 21.97 24.64 -7.49
CA ARG A 250 22.52 25.30 -6.28
C ARG A 250 22.91 26.75 -6.49
N LYS A 251 23.48 27.10 -7.65
CA LYS A 251 23.87 28.48 -7.96
C LYS A 251 22.66 29.40 -8.14
N GLN A 252 21.58 28.88 -8.71
CA GLN A 252 20.37 29.64 -9.03
C GLN A 252 19.22 29.37 -8.04
N LEU A 253 19.49 28.64 -6.95
CA LEU A 253 18.49 28.23 -5.98
C LEU A 253 17.80 29.44 -5.34
N ASN A 254 18.59 30.47 -5.02
CA ASN A 254 18.11 31.68 -4.35
C ASN A 254 17.51 32.70 -5.34
N GLY A 255 16.94 32.25 -6.46
CA GLY A 255 16.25 33.07 -7.44
C GLY A 255 14.72 33.09 -7.26
N GLY A 256 14.09 34.17 -7.73
CA GLY A 256 12.63 34.38 -7.84
C GLY A 256 11.77 33.99 -6.62
N THR A 257 10.60 33.43 -6.84
CA THR A 257 9.57 33.04 -5.84
C THR A 257 10.09 32.23 -4.65
N TYR A 258 11.05 31.32 -4.85
CA TYR A 258 11.63 30.54 -3.75
C TYR A 258 12.50 31.40 -2.81
N SER A 259 13.19 32.40 -3.36
CA SER A 259 13.98 33.35 -2.56
C SER A 259 13.11 34.27 -1.71
N GLN A 260 11.96 34.68 -2.25
CA GLN A 260 10.95 35.46 -1.54
C GLN A 260 10.37 34.64 -0.39
N TRP A 261 9.95 33.40 -0.65
CA TRP A 261 9.46 32.47 0.37
C TRP A 261 10.50 32.24 1.47
N LEU A 262 11.77 32.00 1.14
CA LEU A 262 12.85 31.87 2.12
C LEU A 262 13.04 33.13 2.98
N SER A 263 12.86 34.32 2.40
CA SER A 263 13.01 35.59 3.11
C SER A 263 11.86 35.80 4.09
N ILE A 264 10.63 35.50 3.67
CA ILE A 264 9.43 35.52 4.51
C ILE A 264 9.59 34.54 5.69
N GLN A 265 10.01 33.30 5.41
CA GLN A 265 10.23 32.29 6.44
C GLN A 265 11.28 32.71 7.47
N LYS A 266 12.37 33.36 7.03
CA LYS A 266 13.36 33.93 7.96
C LYS A 266 12.79 35.06 8.81
N ALA A 267 11.94 35.91 8.24
CA ALA A 267 11.28 36.98 8.99
C ALA A 267 10.32 36.42 10.05
N ILE A 268 9.52 35.40 9.70
CA ILE A 268 8.62 34.70 10.62
C ILE A 268 9.40 34.07 11.78
N LEU A 269 10.48 33.33 11.47
CA LEU A 269 11.32 32.71 12.51
C LEU A 269 11.98 33.74 13.42
N LYS A 270 12.42 34.87 12.86
CA LYS A 270 13.00 35.98 13.64
C LYS A 270 11.96 36.61 14.56
N ALA A 271 10.77 36.92 14.05
CA ALA A 271 9.68 37.50 14.84
C ALA A 271 9.24 36.55 15.97
N ARG A 272 9.19 35.24 15.70
CA ARG A 272 8.91 34.22 16.72
C ARG A 272 9.99 34.18 17.80
N ALA A 273 11.27 34.21 17.41
CA ALA A 273 12.37 34.23 18.37
C ALA A 273 12.39 35.52 19.23
N GLU A 274 12.04 36.66 18.65
CA GLU A 274 11.89 37.93 19.37
C GLU A 274 10.73 37.87 20.36
N ALA A 275 9.56 37.35 19.95
CA ALA A 275 8.42 37.16 20.84
C ALA A 275 8.70 36.16 21.98
N GLU A 276 9.43 35.08 21.71
CA GLU A 276 9.86 34.11 22.72
C GLU A 276 10.92 34.71 23.67
N ALA A 277 11.82 35.57 23.19
CA ALA A 277 12.82 36.26 24.02
C ALA A 277 12.21 37.36 24.91
N ASP A 278 11.22 38.11 24.41
CA ASP A 278 10.48 39.13 25.17
C ASP A 278 9.57 38.52 26.26
N SER A 279 9.28 37.22 26.19
CA SER A 279 8.51 36.50 27.22
C SER A 279 9.24 36.29 28.55
N GLY A 280 10.49 36.76 28.67
CA GLY A 280 11.34 36.66 29.88
C GLY A 280 10.81 37.35 31.15
N TYR A 281 9.60 37.91 31.14
CA TYR A 281 8.91 38.44 32.34
C TYR A 281 7.41 38.10 32.38
N TYR A 282 6.99 36.93 31.88
CA TYR A 282 5.61 36.47 32.10
C TYR A 282 5.58 35.24 33.03
N VAL A 283 5.33 35.49 34.32
CA VAL A 283 4.81 34.47 35.23
C VAL A 283 3.35 34.25 34.83
N PRO A 284 2.91 33.05 34.40
CA PRO A 284 1.53 32.86 33.98
C PRO A 284 0.62 32.94 35.23
N PRO A 285 -0.28 33.93 35.34
CA PRO A 285 -1.42 33.76 36.22
C PRO A 285 -2.32 32.69 35.58
N GLN A 286 -2.90 31.83 36.41
CA GLN A 286 -3.82 30.77 36.00
C GLN A 286 -4.74 31.23 34.86
N THR A 287 -4.63 30.56 33.71
CA THR A 287 -5.28 30.95 32.44
C THR A 287 -6.77 31.13 32.67
N THR A 288 -7.25 32.37 32.55
CA THR A 288 -8.69 32.65 32.61
C THR A 288 -9.25 32.70 31.19
N TRP A 289 -10.55 32.48 31.05
CA TRP A 289 -11.28 32.45 29.77
C TRP A 289 -11.06 33.69 28.86
N LEU A 290 -10.59 34.81 29.42
CA LEU A 290 -10.19 36.01 28.68
C LEU A 290 -8.88 35.81 27.88
N ASP A 291 -7.92 35.02 28.37
CA ASP A 291 -6.66 34.75 27.69
C ASP A 291 -6.85 33.83 26.47
N GLU A 292 -7.81 32.90 26.53
CA GLU A 292 -8.20 32.07 25.39
C GLU A 292 -8.84 32.91 24.27
N LYS A 293 -9.58 33.97 24.66
CA LYS A 293 -10.17 34.92 23.71
C LYS A 293 -9.11 35.77 23.02
N GLU A 294 -8.09 36.21 23.75
CA GLU A 294 -6.99 37.00 23.18
C GLU A 294 -6.09 36.15 22.26
N LEU A 295 -5.88 34.87 22.60
CA LEU A 295 -5.20 33.90 21.73
C LEU A 295 -6.00 33.58 20.47
N THR A 296 -7.32 33.45 20.57
CA THR A 296 -8.18 33.26 19.39
C THR A 296 -8.25 34.52 18.52
N GLU A 297 -8.25 35.71 19.11
CA GLU A 297 -8.15 36.97 18.37
C GLU A 297 -6.80 37.12 17.66
N ARG A 298 -5.68 36.74 18.31
CA ARG A 298 -4.37 36.68 17.65
C ARG A 298 -4.32 35.67 16.52
N PHE A 299 -4.86 34.47 16.72
CA PHE A 299 -4.94 33.46 15.68
C PHE A 299 -5.80 33.93 14.50
N LEU A 300 -6.92 34.60 14.76
CA LEU A 300 -7.74 35.22 13.73
C LEU A 300 -6.99 36.31 12.96
N CYS A 301 -6.22 37.16 13.64
CA CYS A 301 -5.37 38.15 12.97
C CYS A 301 -4.27 37.52 12.09
N GLU A 302 -3.67 36.42 12.53
CA GLU A 302 -2.70 35.68 11.71
C GLU A 302 -3.36 35.02 10.49
N VAL A 303 -4.53 34.41 10.67
CA VAL A 303 -5.31 33.82 9.57
C VAL A 303 -5.75 34.90 8.56
N VAL A 304 -6.22 36.05 9.02
CA VAL A 304 -6.58 37.20 8.16
C VAL A 304 -5.36 37.72 7.40
N SER A 305 -4.20 37.78 8.05
CA SER A 305 -2.95 38.19 7.39
C SER A 305 -2.52 37.18 6.34
N LEU A 306 -2.68 35.88 6.59
CA LEU A 306 -2.39 34.81 5.63
C LEU A 306 -3.37 34.80 4.44
N ILE A 307 -4.65 35.08 4.68
CA ILE A 307 -5.65 35.25 3.62
C ILE A 307 -5.27 36.44 2.74
N HIS A 308 -4.89 37.58 3.32
CA HIS A 308 -4.50 38.75 2.56
C HIS A 308 -3.21 38.51 1.74
N VAL A 309 -2.25 37.79 2.31
CA VAL A 309 -1.05 37.36 1.58
C VAL A 309 -1.42 36.42 0.43
N HIS A 310 -2.37 35.50 0.63
CA HIS A 310 -2.85 34.60 -0.41
C HIS A 310 -3.58 35.35 -1.54
N GLU A 311 -4.44 36.31 -1.22
CA GLU A 311 -5.11 37.19 -2.19
C GLU A 311 -4.10 37.99 -3.01
N MET A 312 -3.07 38.57 -2.37
CA MET A 312 -1.99 39.25 -3.06
C MET A 312 -1.22 38.32 -4.03
N PHE A 313 -1.05 37.06 -3.67
CA PHE A 313 -0.42 36.08 -4.57
C PHE A 313 -1.34 35.69 -5.73
N SER A 314 -2.66 35.60 -5.50
CA SER A 314 -3.65 35.32 -6.55
C SER A 314 -3.78 36.47 -7.56
N ASP A 315 -3.84 37.71 -7.09
CA ASP A 315 -3.92 38.90 -7.94
C ASP A 315 -2.66 39.11 -8.79
N ALA A 316 -1.49 38.79 -8.23
CA ALA A 316 -0.23 38.84 -8.97
C ALA A 316 -0.12 37.76 -10.05
N LEU A 317 -0.81 36.63 -9.88
CA LEU A 317 -0.87 35.54 -10.85
C LEU A 317 -1.86 35.83 -11.99
N GLU A 318 -2.94 36.57 -11.74
CA GLU A 318 -3.89 36.98 -12.78
C GLU A 318 -3.30 38.07 -13.70
N GLN A 319 -2.50 39.00 -13.17
CA GLN A 319 -1.85 40.07 -13.96
C GLN A 319 -0.71 39.58 -14.87
N GLU A 320 -0.17 38.37 -14.68
CA GLU A 320 0.82 37.75 -15.58
C GLU A 320 0.17 36.99 -16.76
N THR A 321 -1.17 36.88 -16.79
CA THR A 321 -1.93 36.14 -17.81
C THR A 321 -2.73 36.98 -18.81
N GLU A 322 -2.67 38.32 -18.70
CA GLU A 322 -3.08 39.28 -19.75
C GLU A 322 -1.89 39.80 -20.57
#